data_AF-A0A2J6IZZ5-F1
#
_entry.id   AF-A0A2J6IZZ5-F1
#
_cell.length_a   1.000
_cell.length_b   1.000
_cell.length_c   1.000
_cell.angle_alpha   90.00
_cell.angle_beta   90.00
_cell.angle_gamma   90.00
#
_symmetry.space_group_name_H-M   'P 1'
#
loop_
_entity.id
_entity.type
_entity.pdbx_description
1 polymer ?
#
loop_
_entity_poly.entity_id
_entity_poly.type
_entity_poly.pdbx_seq_one_letter_code
_entity_poly.pdbx_strand_id
1 'polypeptide(L)'
;MRNHFLVTIILLIVIAPVFDADATEYMALNSGHSCSYCHLDPTGGGELTDDGELFLAQLYDTETEDSSGTLGHIFRLIVGYLHILFAVLWFGTILYVHIVLKPAYAAKGLPRGEKMVGVLSFWVVGITGVLLTVMRFSSWSQLFDTRFGILLSVKVGLYLLMMISAIFVVKIIGPRLSKKTNKEHVPGEPFNAATLSFFDGKDGRPCYFAYNGTVYDATESDIWADGEHMKRHTAGTDLTEALSLAPHNEQVMERLKVAGEYEANQSPNSGTGRQFYMIAYMNLVIVLIILFIIALWKWG
;
A
#
# COMPACT_ATOMS: atom_id res chain seq x y z
N MET A 1 32.52 5.55 -14.19
CA MET A 1 31.71 6.71 -13.75
C MET A 1 30.26 6.36 -13.34
N ARG A 2 29.90 5.10 -13.05
CA ARG A 2 28.50 4.71 -12.71
C ARG A 2 28.27 4.26 -11.26
N ASN A 3 29.32 4.12 -10.46
CA ASN A 3 29.23 3.72 -9.05
C ASN A 3 29.38 4.88 -8.05
N HIS A 4 29.79 6.07 -8.50
CA HIS A 4 29.91 7.22 -7.60
C HIS A 4 28.56 7.91 -7.35
N PHE A 5 27.65 7.91 -8.33
CA PHE A 5 26.36 8.60 -8.22
C PHE A 5 25.44 8.00 -7.14
N LEU A 6 25.49 6.68 -6.93
CA LEU A 6 24.75 5.99 -5.87
C LEU A 6 25.36 6.22 -4.48
N VAL A 7 26.68 6.36 -4.39
CA VAL A 7 27.38 6.66 -3.13
C VAL A 7 27.16 8.12 -2.73
N THR A 8 27.06 9.05 -3.69
CA THR A 8 26.79 10.48 -3.40
C THR A 8 25.37 10.72 -2.88
N ILE A 9 24.37 9.94 -3.32
CA ILE A 9 22.99 10.07 -2.82
C ILE A 9 22.85 9.51 -1.39
N ILE A 10 23.62 8.47 -1.03
CA ILE A 10 23.62 7.91 0.33
C ILE A 10 24.41 8.81 1.31
N LEU A 11 25.42 9.54 0.83
CA LEU A 11 26.22 10.43 1.69
C LEU A 11 25.55 11.78 2.02
N LEU A 12 24.50 12.18 1.29
CA LEU A 12 23.82 13.47 1.48
C LEU A 12 22.78 13.48 2.63
N ILE A 13 22.52 12.36 3.30
CA ILE A 13 21.52 12.25 4.37
C ILE A 13 22.14 12.24 5.78
N VAL A 14 23.46 12.15 5.94
CA VAL A 14 24.06 11.80 7.26
C VAL A 14 24.82 12.94 7.95
N ILE A 15 24.91 14.15 7.40
CA ILE A 15 25.62 15.24 8.09
C ILE A 15 24.82 16.54 8.01
N ALA A 16 23.68 16.55 8.68
CA ALA A 16 23.21 17.78 9.32
C ALA A 16 23.34 17.55 10.83
N PRO A 17 24.07 18.40 11.56
CA PRO A 17 23.96 18.38 13.01
C PRO A 17 22.55 18.91 13.31
N VAL A 18 21.64 18.02 13.70
CA VAL A 18 20.36 18.45 14.26
C VAL A 18 20.65 18.82 15.71
N PHE A 19 21.10 20.05 15.92
CA PHE A 19 21.07 20.70 17.22
C PHE A 19 19.92 21.69 17.18
N ASP A 20 18.70 21.17 17.31
CA ASP A 20 17.58 21.89 17.91
C ASP A 20 16.95 20.88 18.86
N ALA A 21 17.31 21.00 20.13
CA ALA A 21 16.68 20.25 21.20
C ALA A 21 15.31 20.88 21.45
N ASP A 22 14.30 20.47 20.68
CA ASP A 22 12.92 20.81 20.99
C ASP A 22 12.58 20.25 22.37
N ALA A 23 12.08 21.11 23.26
CA ALA A 23 11.57 20.66 24.54
C ALA A 23 10.45 19.64 24.29
N THR A 24 10.65 18.42 24.80
CA THR A 24 9.66 17.37 24.63
C THR A 24 8.49 17.59 25.60
N GLU A 25 7.30 17.12 25.26
CA GLU A 25 6.10 17.13 26.12
C GLU A 25 6.38 16.60 27.55
N TYR A 26 7.36 15.71 27.67
CA TYR A 26 7.86 15.19 28.94
C TYR A 26 8.51 16.27 29.83
N MET A 27 9.30 17.18 29.25
CA MET A 27 9.96 18.27 29.98
C MET A 27 8.94 19.29 30.50
N ALA A 28 7.91 19.60 29.69
CA ALA A 28 6.82 20.47 30.09
C ALA A 28 6.01 19.88 31.26
N LEU A 29 5.68 18.58 31.21
CA LEU A 29 4.97 17.88 32.30
C LEU A 29 5.78 17.87 33.60
N ASN A 30 7.11 17.71 33.51
CA ASN A 30 7.98 17.64 34.68
C ASN A 30 8.19 19.02 35.34
N SER A 31 8.08 20.11 34.56
CA SER A 31 8.15 21.48 35.08
C SER A 31 6.90 21.86 35.89
N GLY A 32 5.74 21.24 35.62
CA GLY A 32 4.46 21.62 36.22
C GLY A 32 3.90 22.99 35.78
N HIS A 33 4.53 23.64 34.80
CA HIS A 33 4.18 24.97 34.28
C HIS A 33 3.69 24.90 32.82
N SER A 34 3.02 25.96 32.34
CA SER A 34 2.58 26.06 30.94
C SER A 34 3.77 26.25 29.99
N CYS A 35 3.64 25.90 28.71
CA CYS A 35 4.75 26.02 27.75
C CYS A 35 5.34 27.45 27.65
N SER A 36 4.52 28.50 27.86
CA SER A 36 4.95 29.90 27.90
C SER A 36 5.87 30.26 29.09
N TYR A 37 5.97 29.38 30.09
CA TYR A 37 6.88 29.56 31.21
C TYR A 37 8.31 29.23 30.79
N CYS A 38 8.49 28.14 30.03
CA CYS A 38 9.80 27.67 29.57
C CYS A 38 10.20 28.26 28.21
N HIS A 39 9.24 28.55 27.34
CA HIS A 39 9.48 29.05 25.97
C HIS A 39 8.97 30.47 25.77
N LEU A 40 9.74 31.26 25.02
CA LEU A 40 9.32 32.57 24.56
C LEU A 40 8.14 32.46 23.56
N ASP A 41 8.14 31.43 22.70
CA ASP A 41 7.00 31.09 21.86
C ASP A 41 6.27 29.84 22.39
N PRO A 42 5.07 29.98 22.98
CA PRO A 42 4.29 28.86 23.50
C PRO A 42 3.71 27.93 22.43
N THR A 43 3.80 28.30 21.14
CA THR A 43 3.34 27.50 20.00
C THR A 43 4.44 26.65 19.37
N GLY A 44 5.70 26.86 19.77
CA GLY A 44 6.87 26.12 19.33
C GLY A 44 8.00 27.05 18.90
N GLY A 45 9.17 26.87 19.52
CA GLY A 45 10.40 27.61 19.22
C GLY A 45 11.52 27.18 20.18
N GLY A 46 12.74 27.07 19.66
CA GLY A 46 13.92 26.62 20.42
C GLY A 46 14.45 27.64 21.43
N GLU A 47 13.97 28.89 21.39
CA GLU A 47 14.40 29.95 22.32
C GLU A 47 13.66 29.83 23.66
N LEU A 48 14.45 29.68 24.73
CA LEU A 48 13.97 29.51 26.10
C LEU A 48 13.91 30.86 26.82
N THR A 49 13.06 30.94 27.84
CA THR A 49 13.15 31.98 28.87
C THR A 49 14.34 31.68 29.79
N ASP A 50 14.81 32.66 30.54
CA ASP A 50 15.88 32.45 31.55
C ASP A 50 15.52 31.33 32.55
N ASP A 51 14.25 31.24 32.93
CA ASP A 51 13.72 30.17 33.79
C ASP A 51 13.72 28.79 33.09
N GLY A 52 13.45 28.77 31.78
CA GLY A 52 13.54 27.57 30.94
C GLY A 52 14.97 27.06 30.80
N GLU A 53 15.94 27.95 30.61
CA GLU A 53 17.37 27.59 30.54
C GLU A 53 17.88 27.01 31.87
N LEU A 54 17.47 27.59 33.00
CA LEU A 54 17.83 27.10 34.33
C LEU A 54 17.26 25.73 34.62
N PHE A 55 16.01 25.48 34.24
CA PHE A 55 15.39 24.17 34.38
C PHE A 55 16.09 23.11 33.52
N LEU A 56 16.47 23.46 32.28
CA LEU A 56 17.23 22.59 31.39
C LEU A 56 18.59 22.21 32.00
N ALA A 57 19.32 23.18 32.57
CA ALA A 57 20.60 22.95 33.21
C ALA A 57 20.50 21.97 34.40
N GLN A 58 19.43 22.06 35.19
CA GLN A 58 19.18 21.15 36.33
C GLN A 58 18.85 19.71 35.89
N LEU A 59 18.20 19.54 34.75
CA LEU A 59 17.93 18.21 34.19
C LEU A 59 19.21 17.52 33.72
N TYR A 60 20.13 18.25 33.10
CA TYR A 60 21.42 17.69 32.65
C TYR A 60 22.25 17.12 33.80
N ASP A 61 22.23 17.76 34.97
CA ASP A 61 22.90 17.25 36.18
C ASP A 61 22.21 16.01 36.76
N THR A 62 20.94 15.78 36.45
CA THR A 62 20.14 14.66 36.98
C THR A 62 20.19 13.42 36.06
N GLU A 63 20.37 13.60 34.75
CA GLU A 63 20.34 12.52 33.76
C GLU A 63 21.56 11.57 33.77
N THR A 64 22.63 11.86 34.54
CA THR A 64 23.82 10.99 34.58
C THR A 64 23.63 9.63 35.28
N GLU A 65 22.47 9.34 35.88
CA GLU A 65 22.27 8.11 36.68
C GLU A 65 21.35 7.02 36.10
N ASP A 66 20.61 7.22 34.99
CA ASP A 66 19.57 6.24 34.59
C ASP A 66 19.96 5.33 33.40
N SER A 67 20.54 4.17 33.72
CA SER A 67 20.85 3.10 32.74
C SER A 67 19.61 2.39 32.15
N SER A 68 18.39 2.69 32.62
CA SER A 68 17.14 2.17 32.03
C SER A 68 16.70 2.92 30.76
N GLY A 69 17.24 4.11 30.50
CA GLY A 69 16.88 4.96 29.36
C GLY A 69 17.25 4.36 27.99
N THR A 70 18.48 3.86 27.83
CA THR A 70 19.03 3.49 26.51
C THR A 70 18.26 2.37 25.81
N LEU A 71 17.86 1.32 26.52
CA LEU A 71 17.11 0.19 25.94
C LEU A 71 15.68 0.61 25.55
N GLY A 72 15.02 1.44 26.35
CA GLY A 72 13.71 1.99 26.03
C GLY A 72 13.72 2.89 24.80
N HIS A 73 14.76 3.73 24.66
CA HIS A 73 14.96 4.58 23.48
C HIS A 73 15.22 3.76 22.22
N ILE A 74 16.08 2.74 22.28
CA ILE A 74 16.34 1.83 21.15
C ILE A 74 15.07 1.11 20.74
N PHE A 75 14.30 0.58 21.70
CA PHE A 75 13.03 -0.09 21.40
C PHE A 75 12.04 0.86 20.70
N ARG A 76 11.85 2.07 21.23
CA ARG A 76 10.98 3.09 20.63
C ARG A 76 11.42 3.45 19.21
N LEU A 77 12.72 3.59 18.99
CA LEU A 77 13.29 3.87 17.67
C LEU A 77 13.00 2.73 16.69
N ILE A 78 13.22 1.48 17.09
CA ILE A 78 12.95 0.30 16.25
C ILE A 78 11.47 0.23 15.87
N VAL A 79 10.57 0.37 16.85
CA VAL A 79 9.12 0.32 16.61
C VAL A 79 8.69 1.47 15.68
N GLY A 80 9.21 2.68 15.91
CA GLY A 80 8.96 3.85 15.06
C GLY A 80 9.46 3.66 13.62
N TYR A 81 10.67 3.16 13.45
CA TYR A 81 11.26 2.88 12.14
C TYR A 81 10.44 1.84 11.37
N LEU A 82 10.08 0.73 12.02
CA LEU A 82 9.23 -0.30 11.42
C LEU A 82 7.85 0.24 11.04
N HIS A 83 7.24 1.07 11.89
CA HIS A 83 5.95 1.69 11.59
C HIS A 83 6.02 2.53 10.31
N ILE A 84 7.01 3.42 10.21
CA ILE A 84 7.16 4.33 9.05
C ILE A 84 7.49 3.53 7.79
N LEU A 85 8.45 2.59 7.85
CA LEU A 85 8.86 1.78 6.71
C LEU A 85 7.66 1.03 6.12
N PHE A 86 6.89 0.32 6.96
CA PHE A 86 5.75 -0.44 6.49
C PHE A 86 4.55 0.45 6.14
N ALA A 87 4.40 1.63 6.73
CA ALA A 87 3.39 2.60 6.31
C ALA A 87 3.67 3.09 4.88
N VAL A 88 4.93 3.37 4.53
CA VAL A 88 5.33 3.74 3.16
C VAL A 88 5.04 2.60 2.18
N LEU A 89 5.40 1.36 2.52
CA LEU A 89 5.10 0.19 1.69
C LEU A 89 3.59 -0.01 1.51
N TRP A 90 2.82 0.18 2.57
CA TRP A 90 1.37 0.02 2.56
C TRP A 90 0.69 1.08 1.69
N PHE A 91 0.97 2.37 1.93
CA PHE A 91 0.45 3.45 1.10
C PHE A 91 0.90 3.34 -0.35
N GLY A 92 2.18 3.01 -0.57
CA GLY A 92 2.73 2.78 -1.90
C GLY A 92 1.99 1.68 -2.64
N THR A 93 1.71 0.56 -1.98
CA THR A 93 0.95 -0.55 -2.57
C THR A 93 -0.47 -0.13 -2.91
N ILE A 94 -1.15 0.60 -2.02
CA ILE A 94 -2.52 1.08 -2.26
C ILE A 94 -2.53 2.04 -3.46
N LEU A 95 -1.67 3.06 -3.48
CA LEU A 95 -1.59 4.02 -4.56
C LEU A 95 -1.21 3.36 -5.89
N TYR A 96 -0.21 2.48 -5.89
CA TYR A 96 0.21 1.73 -7.07
C TYR A 96 -0.92 0.90 -7.66
N VAL A 97 -1.63 0.13 -6.83
CA VAL A 97 -2.75 -0.71 -7.29
C VAL A 97 -3.91 0.13 -7.85
N HIS A 98 -4.24 1.26 -7.23
CA HIS A 98 -5.42 2.03 -7.61
C HIS A 98 -5.15 3.02 -8.77
N ILE A 99 -3.95 3.58 -8.85
CA ILE A 99 -3.59 4.58 -9.87
C ILE A 99 -2.94 3.92 -11.08
N VAL A 100 -2.00 3.00 -10.88
CA VAL A 100 -1.21 2.39 -11.97
C VAL A 100 -1.92 1.16 -12.52
N LEU A 101 -2.18 0.16 -11.67
CA LEU A 101 -2.82 -1.10 -12.12
C LEU A 101 -4.31 -0.92 -12.39
N LYS A 102 -4.95 0.08 -11.78
CA LYS A 102 -6.40 0.32 -11.76
C LYS A 102 -7.17 -0.81 -11.04
N PRO A 103 -8.35 -0.52 -10.45
CA PRO A 103 -9.13 -1.54 -9.74
C PRO A 103 -9.59 -2.70 -10.64
N ALA A 104 -9.73 -2.47 -11.95
CA ALA A 104 -10.09 -3.51 -12.91
C ALA A 104 -9.08 -4.66 -12.99
N TYR A 105 -7.78 -4.35 -12.88
CA TYR A 105 -6.72 -5.36 -12.82
C TYR A 105 -6.77 -6.12 -11.49
N ALA A 106 -6.91 -5.39 -10.37
CA ALA A 106 -7.00 -5.99 -9.03
C ALA A 106 -8.20 -6.93 -8.86
N ALA A 107 -9.31 -6.69 -9.57
CA ALA A 107 -10.49 -7.55 -9.57
C ALA A 107 -10.22 -8.95 -10.15
N LYS A 108 -9.21 -9.10 -11.01
CA LYS A 108 -8.74 -10.39 -11.54
C LYS A 108 -7.80 -11.12 -10.56
N GLY A 109 -7.42 -10.46 -9.48
CA GLY A 109 -6.40 -10.91 -8.53
C GLY A 109 -5.10 -10.11 -8.70
N LEU A 110 -4.44 -9.85 -7.57
CA LEU A 110 -3.13 -9.20 -7.55
C LEU A 110 -2.02 -10.25 -7.63
N PRO A 111 -0.85 -9.92 -8.21
CA PRO A 111 0.28 -10.82 -8.17
C PRO A 111 0.72 -11.08 -6.71
N ARG A 112 1.36 -12.23 -6.49
CA ARG A 112 1.61 -12.76 -5.13
C ARG A 112 2.46 -11.80 -4.29
N GLY A 113 3.41 -11.10 -4.91
CA GLY A 113 4.32 -10.17 -4.24
C GLY A 113 3.57 -8.98 -3.63
N GLU A 114 2.79 -8.27 -4.42
CA GLU A 114 2.04 -7.07 -4.00
C GLU A 114 1.00 -7.42 -2.93
N LYS A 115 0.31 -8.55 -3.10
CA LYS A 115 -0.62 -9.05 -2.08
C LYS A 115 0.09 -9.35 -0.76
N MET A 116 1.25 -10.00 -0.82
CA MET A 116 2.04 -10.34 0.37
C MET A 116 2.55 -9.08 1.08
N VAL A 117 3.11 -8.13 0.33
CA VAL A 117 3.58 -6.85 0.86
C VAL A 117 2.44 -6.07 1.51
N GLY A 118 1.27 -6.00 0.85
CA GLY A 118 0.09 -5.33 1.41
C GLY A 118 -0.38 -5.95 2.73
N VAL A 119 -0.48 -7.28 2.81
CA VAL A 119 -0.93 -7.99 4.02
C VAL A 119 0.09 -7.92 5.16
N LEU A 120 1.37 -8.04 4.85
CA LEU A 120 2.42 -7.91 5.86
C LEU A 120 2.42 -6.49 6.44
N SER A 121 2.41 -5.48 5.58
CA SER A 121 2.43 -4.07 5.99
C SER A 121 1.19 -3.70 6.81
N PHE A 122 0.03 -4.23 6.45
CA PHE A 122 -1.21 -4.09 7.21
C PHE A 122 -1.01 -4.47 8.68
N TRP A 123 -0.44 -5.65 8.97
CA TRP A 123 -0.31 -6.13 10.35
C TRP A 123 0.79 -5.39 11.10
N VAL A 124 1.93 -5.13 10.46
CA VAL A 124 3.05 -4.43 11.09
C VAL A 124 2.64 -3.01 11.47
N VAL A 125 2.01 -2.26 10.57
CA VAL A 125 1.54 -0.88 10.86
C VAL A 125 0.51 -0.87 11.99
N GLY A 126 -0.42 -1.84 12.02
CA GLY A 126 -1.42 -1.95 13.09
C GLY A 126 -0.79 -2.21 14.46
N ILE A 127 0.07 -3.23 14.56
CA ILE A 127 0.73 -3.60 15.83
C ILE A 127 1.65 -2.48 16.31
N THR A 128 2.52 -1.98 15.43
CA THR A 128 3.45 -0.90 15.79
C THR A 128 2.71 0.40 16.12
N GLY A 129 1.60 0.70 15.44
CA GLY A 129 0.77 1.87 15.75
C GLY A 129 0.13 1.80 17.14
N VAL A 130 -0.37 0.62 17.54
CA VAL A 130 -0.87 0.40 18.90
C VAL A 130 0.25 0.57 19.93
N LEU A 131 1.41 -0.04 19.71
CA LEU A 131 2.56 0.10 20.61
C LEU A 131 2.99 1.56 20.76
N LEU A 132 3.14 2.30 19.66
CA LEU A 132 3.49 3.72 19.70
C LEU A 132 2.44 4.57 20.41
N THR A 133 1.16 4.26 20.24
CA THR A 133 0.07 4.98 20.91
C THR A 133 0.12 4.75 22.43
N VAL A 134 0.26 3.50 22.87
CA VAL A 134 0.36 3.16 24.30
C VAL A 134 1.63 3.72 24.93
N MET A 135 2.75 3.77 24.18
CA MET A 135 3.99 4.39 24.64
C MET A 135 3.94 5.93 24.65
N ARG A 136 3.00 6.54 23.92
CA ARG A 136 2.87 8.01 23.83
C ARG A 136 1.96 8.58 24.92
N PHE A 137 0.85 7.92 25.24
CA PHE A 137 -0.15 8.45 26.16
C PHE A 137 -0.13 7.73 27.51
N SER A 138 -0.09 8.49 28.59
CA SER A 138 -0.19 7.97 29.96
C SER A 138 -1.64 7.77 30.41
N SER A 139 -2.61 8.44 29.76
CA SER A 139 -4.03 8.29 30.06
C SER A 139 -4.90 8.36 28.79
N TRP A 140 -6.05 7.68 28.85
CA TRP A 140 -7.00 7.65 27.73
C TRP A 140 -7.75 8.98 27.50
N SER A 141 -7.82 9.86 28.50
CA SER A 141 -8.47 11.17 28.36
C SER A 141 -7.70 12.09 27.41
N GLN A 142 -6.37 11.98 27.40
CA GLN A 142 -5.51 12.75 26.49
C GLN A 142 -5.80 12.50 25.00
N LEU A 143 -6.38 11.33 24.65
CA LEU A 143 -6.79 11.03 23.27
C LEU A 143 -8.01 11.81 22.78
N PHE A 144 -8.82 12.33 23.70
CA PHE A 144 -10.07 13.03 23.37
C PHE A 144 -10.03 14.51 23.72
N ASP A 145 -9.18 14.90 24.67
CA ASP A 145 -9.10 16.28 25.16
C ASP A 145 -8.04 17.12 24.41
N THR A 146 -7.07 16.47 23.75
CA THR A 146 -5.98 17.15 23.04
C THR A 146 -6.20 17.15 21.52
N ARG A 147 -5.77 18.21 20.83
CA ARG A 147 -5.81 18.27 19.36
C ARG A 147 -5.06 17.11 18.71
N PHE A 148 -3.88 16.80 19.23
CA PHE A 148 -3.07 15.68 18.77
C PHE A 148 -3.80 14.34 18.95
N GLY A 149 -4.38 14.11 20.13
CA GLY A 149 -5.18 12.93 20.44
C GLY A 149 -6.39 12.77 19.52
N ILE A 150 -7.13 13.85 19.27
CA ILE A 150 -8.30 13.83 18.37
C ILE A 150 -7.88 13.46 16.95
N LEU A 151 -6.84 14.10 16.40
CA LEU A 151 -6.33 13.79 15.06
C LEU A 151 -5.81 12.35 14.97
N LEU A 152 -5.14 11.85 16.01
CA LEU A 152 -4.73 10.45 16.10
C LEU A 152 -5.93 9.49 16.12
N SER A 153 -6.93 9.77 16.94
CA SER A 153 -8.18 9.00 17.03
C SER A 153 -8.88 8.92 15.67
N VAL A 154 -9.01 10.05 14.96
CA VAL A 154 -9.59 10.08 13.62
C VAL A 154 -8.76 9.25 12.64
N LYS A 155 -7.43 9.40 12.64
CA LYS A 155 -6.53 8.62 11.79
C LYS A 155 -6.64 7.12 12.05
N VAL A 156 -6.66 6.71 13.33
CA VAL A 156 -6.81 5.30 13.72
C VAL A 156 -8.18 4.78 13.28
N GLY A 157 -9.26 5.55 13.47
CA GLY A 157 -10.59 5.19 13.00
C GLY A 157 -10.67 4.98 11.48
N LEU A 158 -10.06 5.88 10.70
CA LEU A 158 -9.95 5.76 9.25
C LEU A 158 -9.15 4.53 8.82
N TYR A 159 -8.02 4.26 9.49
CA TYR A 159 -7.22 3.06 9.27
C TYR A 159 -8.04 1.79 9.55
N LEU A 160 -8.78 1.72 10.66
CA LEU A 160 -9.63 0.58 11.02
C LEU A 160 -10.76 0.37 10.01
N LEU A 161 -11.39 1.44 9.52
CA LEU A 161 -12.40 1.36 8.46
C LEU A 161 -11.82 0.74 7.18
N MET A 162 -10.64 1.18 6.75
CA MET A 162 -9.93 0.56 5.64
C MET A 162 -9.63 -0.91 5.91
N MET A 163 -9.22 -1.22 7.13
CA MET A 163 -8.89 -2.56 7.60
C MET A 163 -10.07 -3.52 7.44
N ILE A 164 -11.23 -3.11 7.94
CA ILE A 164 -12.48 -3.88 7.88
C ILE A 164 -12.94 -4.04 6.42
N SER A 165 -12.88 -2.96 5.63
CA SER A 165 -13.28 -3.02 4.22
C SER A 165 -12.38 -3.95 3.40
N ALA A 166 -11.06 -3.99 3.67
CA ALA A 166 -10.14 -4.90 3.02
C ALA A 166 -10.44 -6.37 3.35
N ILE A 167 -10.71 -6.68 4.63
CA ILE A 167 -11.14 -8.02 5.04
C ILE A 167 -12.45 -8.41 4.38
N PHE A 168 -13.43 -7.49 4.32
CA PHE A 168 -14.70 -7.70 3.63
C PHE A 168 -14.49 -7.99 2.14
N VAL A 169 -13.62 -7.23 1.47
CA VAL A 169 -13.28 -7.46 0.07
C VAL A 169 -12.65 -8.84 -0.12
N VAL A 170 -11.67 -9.21 0.71
CA VAL A 170 -10.95 -10.49 0.56
C VAL A 170 -11.83 -11.69 0.90
N LYS A 171 -12.64 -11.62 1.97
CA LYS A 171 -13.43 -12.77 2.45
C LYS A 171 -14.78 -12.91 1.75
N ILE A 172 -15.41 -11.81 1.33
CA ILE A 172 -16.78 -11.84 0.84
C ILE A 172 -16.84 -11.48 -0.64
N ILE A 173 -16.27 -10.34 -1.05
CA ILE A 173 -16.38 -9.88 -2.45
C ILE A 173 -15.51 -10.72 -3.39
N GLY A 174 -14.26 -10.99 -3.04
CA GLY A 174 -13.29 -11.72 -3.86
C GLY A 174 -13.81 -13.10 -4.30
N PRO A 175 -14.26 -13.96 -3.37
CA PRO A 175 -14.85 -15.26 -3.73
C PRO A 175 -16.12 -15.12 -4.58
N ARG A 176 -16.95 -14.11 -4.33
CA ARG A 176 -18.16 -13.85 -5.14
C ARG A 176 -17.84 -13.38 -6.55
N LEU A 177 -16.77 -12.61 -6.74
CA LEU A 177 -16.28 -12.23 -8.07
C LEU A 177 -15.73 -13.46 -8.79
N SER A 178 -14.88 -14.27 -8.14
CA SER A 178 -14.28 -15.46 -8.73
C SER A 178 -15.30 -16.57 -9.07
N LYS A 179 -16.33 -16.80 -8.23
CA LYS A 179 -17.34 -17.83 -8.47
C LYS A 179 -18.21 -17.55 -9.71
N LYS A 180 -18.36 -16.28 -10.11
CA LYS A 180 -19.14 -15.90 -11.29
C LYS A 180 -18.34 -16.05 -12.60
N THR A 181 -17.04 -15.85 -12.50
CA THR A 181 -15.99 -16.00 -13.53
C THR A 181 -15.82 -17.49 -13.90
N ASN A 182 -16.02 -18.40 -12.95
CA ASN A 182 -15.80 -19.84 -13.10
C ASN A 182 -16.97 -20.61 -13.78
N LYS A 183 -17.63 -20.02 -14.79
CA LYS A 183 -18.49 -20.81 -15.67
C LYS A 183 -17.63 -21.40 -16.77
N GLU A 184 -17.71 -22.71 -16.95
CA GLU A 184 -17.17 -23.43 -18.11
C GLU A 184 -17.66 -22.76 -19.39
N HIS A 185 -16.82 -22.74 -20.44
CA HIS A 185 -17.23 -22.15 -21.72
C HIS A 185 -18.46 -22.88 -22.25
N VAL A 186 -19.54 -22.14 -22.50
CA VAL A 186 -20.75 -22.67 -23.12
C VAL A 186 -20.57 -22.56 -24.64
N PRO A 187 -20.63 -23.67 -25.40
CA PRO A 187 -20.50 -23.62 -26.84
C PRO A 187 -21.52 -22.66 -27.46
N GLY A 188 -21.04 -21.68 -28.23
CA GLY A 188 -21.86 -20.66 -28.89
C GLY A 188 -21.97 -19.31 -28.17
N GLU A 189 -21.41 -19.18 -26.96
CA GLU A 189 -21.27 -17.89 -26.26
C GLU A 189 -19.85 -17.32 -26.47
N PRO A 190 -19.67 -15.99 -26.49
CA PRO A 190 -18.34 -15.39 -26.59
C PRO A 190 -17.46 -15.73 -25.38
N PHE A 191 -16.17 -15.90 -25.62
CA PHE A 191 -15.17 -16.01 -24.56
C PHE A 191 -15.00 -14.68 -23.85
N ASN A 192 -14.77 -14.73 -22.55
CA ASN A 192 -14.27 -13.59 -21.78
C ASN A 192 -12.96 -13.99 -21.10
N ALA A 193 -12.32 -13.05 -20.38
CA ALA A 193 -11.04 -13.31 -19.71
C ALA A 193 -11.08 -14.53 -18.77
N ALA A 194 -12.23 -14.83 -18.19
CA ALA A 194 -12.43 -15.98 -17.30
C ALA A 194 -12.39 -17.29 -18.06
N THR A 195 -13.28 -17.42 -19.04
CA THR A 195 -13.45 -18.66 -19.80
C THR A 195 -12.18 -18.93 -20.61
N LEU A 196 -11.59 -17.89 -21.19
CA LEU A 196 -10.35 -18.00 -21.96
C LEU A 196 -9.19 -18.52 -21.10
N SER A 197 -9.10 -18.12 -19.82
CA SER A 197 -8.00 -18.54 -18.93
C SER A 197 -7.91 -20.06 -18.68
N PHE A 198 -8.96 -20.83 -18.97
CA PHE A 198 -8.94 -22.29 -18.89
C PHE A 198 -8.29 -22.96 -20.11
N PHE A 199 -8.05 -22.22 -21.19
CA PHE A 199 -7.43 -22.69 -22.43
C PHE A 199 -5.98 -22.21 -22.49
N ASP A 200 -5.21 -22.58 -21.46
CA ASP A 200 -3.85 -22.11 -21.21
C ASP A 200 -2.76 -23.01 -21.80
N GLY A 201 -3.09 -24.05 -22.57
CA GLY A 201 -2.13 -24.95 -23.20
C GLY A 201 -1.40 -25.91 -22.24
N LYS A 202 -1.73 -25.91 -20.94
CA LYS A 202 -1.02 -26.69 -19.91
C LYS A 202 -1.77 -27.96 -19.53
N ASP A 203 -1.03 -28.98 -19.10
CA ASP A 203 -1.59 -30.27 -18.69
C ASP A 203 -2.48 -30.92 -19.78
N GLY A 204 -2.16 -30.69 -21.06
CA GLY A 204 -2.92 -31.18 -22.20
C GLY A 204 -4.21 -30.39 -22.50
N ARG A 205 -4.45 -29.26 -21.83
CA ARG A 205 -5.55 -28.34 -22.18
C ARG A 205 -5.26 -27.63 -23.52
N PRO A 206 -6.28 -27.21 -24.27
CA PRO A 206 -6.08 -26.45 -25.50
C PRO A 206 -5.40 -25.10 -25.23
N CYS A 207 -4.70 -24.57 -26.23
CA CYS A 207 -3.92 -23.34 -26.16
C CYS A 207 -4.62 -22.23 -26.96
N TYR A 208 -5.44 -21.42 -26.30
CA TYR A 208 -6.20 -20.34 -26.94
C TYR A 208 -5.72 -18.96 -26.49
N PHE A 209 -5.79 -17.96 -27.36
CA PHE A 209 -5.57 -16.56 -26.99
C PHE A 209 -6.52 -15.65 -27.75
N ALA A 210 -6.80 -14.47 -27.20
CA ALA A 210 -7.62 -13.46 -27.88
C ALA A 210 -6.75 -12.43 -28.58
N TYR A 211 -7.19 -11.99 -29.76
CA TYR A 211 -6.64 -10.88 -30.50
C TYR A 211 -7.78 -10.13 -31.21
N ASN A 212 -7.91 -8.84 -30.94
CA ASN A 212 -8.88 -7.93 -31.54
C ASN A 212 -10.32 -8.47 -31.55
N GLY A 213 -10.78 -9.00 -30.42
CA GLY A 213 -12.14 -9.53 -30.27
C GLY A 213 -12.37 -10.93 -30.85
N THR A 214 -11.32 -11.62 -31.30
CA THR A 214 -11.40 -12.99 -31.82
C THR A 214 -10.51 -13.91 -30.99
N VAL A 215 -10.97 -15.13 -30.68
CA VAL A 215 -10.18 -16.17 -30.03
C VAL A 215 -9.59 -17.09 -31.08
N TYR A 216 -8.27 -17.28 -31.02
CA TYR A 216 -7.52 -18.16 -31.91
C TYR A 216 -7.03 -19.40 -31.17
N ASP A 217 -7.09 -20.54 -31.86
CA ASP A 217 -6.55 -21.82 -31.40
C ASP A 217 -5.12 -22.00 -31.92
N ALA A 218 -4.17 -22.03 -30.99
CA ALA A 218 -2.75 -22.26 -31.22
C ALA A 218 -2.26 -23.62 -30.67
N THR A 219 -3.17 -24.55 -30.37
CA THR A 219 -2.84 -25.86 -29.78
C THR A 219 -1.90 -26.67 -30.66
N GLU A 220 -2.01 -26.55 -31.98
CA GLU A 220 -1.17 -27.25 -32.96
C GLU A 220 0.13 -26.47 -33.29
N SER A 221 0.42 -25.36 -32.61
CA SER A 221 1.55 -24.49 -32.92
C SER A 221 2.78 -24.79 -32.08
N ASP A 222 3.88 -25.21 -32.72
CA ASP A 222 5.16 -25.52 -32.05
C ASP A 222 5.75 -24.32 -31.26
N ILE A 223 5.47 -23.09 -31.70
CA ILE A 223 5.94 -21.86 -31.05
C ILE A 223 5.10 -21.45 -29.82
N TRP A 224 4.06 -22.23 -29.51
CA TRP A 224 3.16 -22.07 -28.36
C TRP A 224 3.19 -23.32 -27.44
N ALA A 225 4.28 -24.07 -27.46
CA ALA A 225 4.47 -25.25 -26.62
C ALA A 225 4.19 -24.94 -25.13
N ASP A 226 3.45 -25.83 -24.46
CA ASP A 226 2.97 -25.68 -23.08
C ASP A 226 2.23 -24.35 -22.79
N GLY A 227 1.62 -23.77 -23.83
CA GLY A 227 0.90 -22.51 -23.75
C GLY A 227 1.77 -21.29 -23.60
N GLU A 228 3.07 -21.41 -23.85
CA GLU A 228 4.02 -20.30 -23.79
C GLU A 228 4.57 -19.94 -25.16
N HIS A 229 4.54 -18.64 -25.47
CA HIS A 229 5.20 -18.09 -26.64
C HIS A 229 6.39 -17.23 -26.23
N MET A 230 7.58 -17.65 -26.67
CA MET A 230 8.87 -16.98 -26.41
C MET A 230 9.15 -16.71 -24.92
N LYS A 231 8.53 -17.49 -24.01
CA LYS A 231 8.58 -17.31 -22.54
C LYS A 231 8.15 -15.91 -22.08
N ARG A 232 7.37 -15.21 -22.89
CA ARG A 232 6.92 -13.82 -22.64
C ARG A 232 5.42 -13.67 -22.71
N HIS A 233 4.77 -14.47 -23.54
CA HIS A 233 3.32 -14.44 -23.72
C HIS A 233 2.76 -15.80 -23.37
N THR A 234 1.61 -15.79 -22.73
CA THR A 234 0.94 -17.00 -22.26
C THR A 234 -0.44 -17.09 -22.87
N ALA A 235 -0.83 -18.31 -23.26
CA ALA A 235 -2.19 -18.62 -23.64
C ALA A 235 -3.18 -18.36 -22.49
N GLY A 236 -4.46 -18.41 -22.79
CA GLY A 236 -5.55 -18.07 -21.90
C GLY A 236 -5.73 -16.57 -21.64
N THR A 237 -5.11 -15.71 -22.45
CA THR A 237 -5.14 -14.25 -22.27
C THR A 237 -5.45 -13.49 -23.57
N ASP A 238 -5.83 -12.21 -23.43
CA ASP A 238 -5.94 -11.28 -24.55
C ASP A 238 -4.57 -10.64 -24.82
N LEU A 239 -4.08 -10.84 -26.04
CA LEU A 239 -2.75 -10.42 -26.50
C LEU A 239 -2.83 -9.27 -27.51
N THR A 240 -3.99 -8.60 -27.62
CA THR A 240 -4.19 -7.47 -28.54
C THR A 240 -3.13 -6.38 -28.37
N GLU A 241 -2.86 -5.95 -27.14
CA GLU A 241 -1.82 -4.94 -26.86
C GLU A 241 -0.40 -5.50 -27.04
N ALA A 242 -0.20 -6.79 -26.76
CA ALA A 242 1.11 -7.44 -26.80
C ALA A 242 1.67 -7.57 -28.22
N LEU A 243 0.81 -7.69 -29.25
CA LEU A 243 1.25 -7.78 -30.64
C LEU A 243 2.06 -6.55 -31.09
N SER A 244 1.77 -5.36 -30.55
CA SER A 244 2.52 -4.13 -30.87
C SER A 244 4.01 -4.19 -30.49
N LEU A 245 4.39 -5.10 -29.59
CA LEU A 245 5.75 -5.32 -29.11
C LEU A 245 6.42 -6.54 -29.77
N ALA A 246 5.71 -7.24 -30.65
CA ALA A 246 6.18 -8.47 -31.28
C ALA A 246 7.06 -8.17 -32.51
N PRO A 247 8.00 -9.06 -32.87
CA PRO A 247 8.81 -8.95 -34.08
C PRO A 247 8.03 -9.34 -35.36
N HIS A 248 6.71 -9.47 -35.29
CA HIS A 248 5.82 -9.87 -36.39
C HIS A 248 4.49 -9.11 -36.32
N ASN A 249 3.71 -9.16 -37.39
CA ASN A 249 2.41 -8.51 -37.52
C ASN A 249 1.25 -9.51 -37.36
N GLU A 250 0.02 -9.02 -37.53
CA GLU A 250 -1.24 -9.78 -37.38
C GLU A 250 -1.45 -10.87 -38.45
N GLN A 251 -0.68 -10.86 -39.54
CA GLN A 251 -0.82 -11.85 -40.62
C GLN A 251 -0.57 -13.29 -40.15
N VAL A 252 0.14 -13.46 -39.03
CA VAL A 252 0.37 -14.80 -38.45
C VAL A 252 -0.94 -15.43 -37.93
N MET A 253 -1.97 -14.63 -37.64
CA MET A 253 -3.27 -15.09 -37.17
C MET A 253 -4.06 -15.80 -38.28
N GLU A 254 -3.79 -15.50 -39.55
CA GLU A 254 -4.42 -16.17 -40.71
C GLU A 254 -4.09 -17.66 -40.78
N ARG A 255 -3.02 -18.09 -40.09
CA ARG A 255 -2.58 -19.49 -40.03
C ARG A 255 -3.26 -20.28 -38.91
N LEU A 256 -3.96 -19.60 -38.02
CA LEU A 256 -4.58 -20.19 -36.83
C LEU A 256 -6.08 -20.39 -37.06
N LYS A 257 -6.65 -21.40 -36.39
CA LYS A 257 -8.10 -21.66 -36.43
C LYS A 257 -8.80 -20.66 -35.50
N VAL A 258 -9.96 -20.14 -35.92
CA VAL A 258 -10.81 -19.31 -35.06
C VAL A 258 -11.64 -20.21 -34.15
N ALA A 259 -11.50 -20.05 -32.84
CA ALA A 259 -12.22 -20.81 -31.82
C ALA A 259 -13.52 -20.13 -31.38
N GLY A 260 -13.65 -18.80 -31.56
CA GLY A 260 -14.86 -18.04 -31.26
C GLY A 260 -14.60 -16.54 -31.12
N GLU A 261 -15.59 -15.82 -30.62
CA GLU A 261 -15.48 -14.38 -30.35
C GLU A 261 -14.97 -14.11 -28.93
N TYR A 262 -14.25 -13.02 -28.74
CA TYR A 262 -13.78 -12.54 -27.45
C TYR A 262 -14.46 -11.23 -27.08
N GLU A 263 -15.21 -11.25 -25.97
CA GLU A 263 -15.73 -10.05 -25.35
C GLU A 263 -14.93 -9.71 -24.09
N ALA A 264 -14.09 -8.69 -24.20
CA ALA A 264 -13.36 -8.12 -23.06
C ALA A 264 -14.32 -7.62 -21.95
N ASN A 265 -15.59 -7.38 -22.31
CA ASN A 265 -16.53 -6.58 -21.55
C ASN A 265 -17.82 -7.32 -21.19
N GLN A 266 -17.69 -8.48 -20.56
CA GLN A 266 -18.54 -8.70 -19.39
C GLN A 266 -17.96 -7.89 -18.22
N SER A 267 -18.06 -6.56 -18.31
CA SER A 267 -18.15 -5.74 -17.10
C SER A 267 -19.21 -6.42 -16.24
N PRO A 268 -18.89 -6.89 -15.03
CA PRO A 268 -19.88 -7.56 -14.24
C PRO A 268 -20.88 -6.46 -13.85
N ASN A 269 -21.96 -6.32 -14.62
CA ASN A 269 -23.14 -5.53 -14.31
C ASN A 269 -23.90 -6.25 -13.18
N SER A 270 -23.16 -6.59 -12.14
CA SER A 270 -23.53 -7.30 -10.95
C SER A 270 -23.24 -6.34 -9.81
N GLY A 271 -24.17 -6.22 -8.87
CA GLY A 271 -24.00 -5.33 -7.72
C GLY A 271 -22.65 -5.52 -7.02
N THR A 272 -22.11 -6.74 -7.01
CA THR A 272 -20.80 -7.10 -6.43
C THR A 272 -19.62 -6.37 -7.09
N GLY A 273 -19.62 -6.21 -8.42
CA GLY A 273 -18.59 -5.46 -9.13
C GLY A 273 -18.60 -3.99 -8.73
N ARG A 274 -19.78 -3.36 -8.76
CA ARG A 274 -19.96 -1.97 -8.30
C ARG A 274 -19.53 -1.77 -6.85
N GLN A 275 -19.85 -2.72 -5.97
CA GLN A 275 -19.40 -2.71 -4.57
C GLN A 275 -17.88 -2.76 -4.44
N PHE A 276 -17.21 -3.60 -5.23
CA PHE A 276 -15.75 -3.67 -5.26
C PHE A 276 -15.12 -2.31 -5.62
N TYR A 277 -15.56 -1.70 -6.73
CA TYR A 277 -15.04 -0.40 -7.16
C TYR A 277 -15.34 0.70 -6.15
N MET A 278 -16.54 0.72 -5.58
CA MET A 278 -16.91 1.68 -4.53
C MET A 278 -15.96 1.59 -3.33
N ILE A 279 -15.68 0.37 -2.83
CA ILE A 279 -14.77 0.17 -1.70
C ILE A 279 -13.34 0.52 -2.07
N ALA A 280 -12.88 0.18 -3.27
CA ALA A 280 -11.54 0.52 -3.75
C ALA A 280 -11.32 2.05 -3.76
N TYR A 281 -12.24 2.81 -4.34
CA TYR A 281 -12.13 4.28 -4.37
C TYR A 281 -12.34 4.91 -2.99
N MET A 282 -13.23 4.37 -2.16
CA MET A 282 -13.39 4.81 -0.77
C MET A 282 -12.05 4.67 -0.01
N ASN A 283 -11.38 3.53 -0.13
CA ASN A 283 -10.07 3.31 0.51
C ASN A 283 -8.98 4.23 -0.03
N LEU A 284 -8.98 4.51 -1.33
CA LEU A 284 -8.06 5.49 -1.91
C LEU A 284 -8.27 6.88 -1.30
N VAL A 285 -9.53 7.34 -1.19
CA VAL A 285 -9.85 8.63 -0.56
C VAL A 285 -9.45 8.65 0.91
N ILE A 286 -9.71 7.56 1.65
CA ILE A 286 -9.32 7.47 3.06
C ILE A 286 -7.80 7.59 3.23
N VAL A 287 -7.00 6.95 2.35
CA VAL A 287 -5.53 7.12 2.37
C VAL A 287 -5.13 8.57 2.22
N LEU A 288 -5.72 9.28 1.25
CA LEU A 288 -5.42 10.70 1.03
C LEU A 288 -5.81 11.56 2.24
N ILE A 289 -6.94 11.26 2.89
CA ILE A 289 -7.35 11.94 4.13
C ILE A 289 -6.36 11.64 5.27
N ILE A 290 -5.90 10.40 5.42
CA ILE A 290 -4.89 10.06 6.43
C ILE A 290 -3.59 10.83 6.18
N LEU A 291 -3.14 10.94 4.92
CA LEU A 291 -1.97 11.73 4.57
C LEU A 291 -2.17 13.22 4.88
N PHE A 292 -3.38 13.75 4.62
CA PHE A 292 -3.73 15.12 4.99
C PHE A 292 -3.71 15.34 6.51
N ILE A 293 -4.24 14.40 7.31
CA ILE A 293 -4.15 14.46 8.78
C ILE A 293 -2.69 14.47 9.25
N ILE A 294 -1.83 13.66 8.64
CA ILE A 294 -0.39 13.66 8.95
C ILE A 294 0.25 15.01 8.59
N ALA A 295 -0.16 15.66 7.49
CA ALA A 295 0.32 16.98 7.14
C ALA A 295 -0.12 18.05 8.16
N LEU A 296 -1.36 17.96 8.64
CA LEU A 296 -1.89 18.85 9.67
C LEU A 296 -1.10 18.76 10.99
N TRP A 297 -0.56 17.60 11.35
CA TRP A 297 0.26 17.44 12.56
C TRP A 297 1.54 18.28 12.58
N LYS A 298 2.10 18.65 11.42
CA LYS A 298 3.30 19.48 11.37
C LYS A 298 3.00 20.98 11.19
N TRP A 299 1.78 21.35 10.81
CA TRP A 299 1.46 22.69 10.27
C TRP A 299 0.31 23.40 11.00
N GLY A 300 -0.21 22.86 12.12
CA GLY A 300 -1.31 23.47 12.88
C GLY A 300 -1.31 23.13 14.35
#